data_AF-A0A962UKS4-F1
#
_entry.id   AF-A0A962UKS4-F1
#
_cell.length_a   1.000
_cell.length_b   1.000
_cell.length_c   1.000
_cell.angle_alpha   90.00
_cell.angle_beta   90.00
_cell.angle_gamma   90.00
#
_symmetry.space_group_name_H-M   'P 1'
#
loop_
_entity.id
_entity.type
_entity.pdbx_description
1 polymer ?
#
loop_
_entity_poly.entity_id
_entity_poly.type
_entity_poly.pdbx_seq_one_letter_code
_entity_poly.pdbx_strand_id
1 'polypeptide(L)' 'MTYRIVHNEQTGLYRVEKRGLLGWAFVSDPKTGDYVGFEDIEHARAWIRSATKRKDGDSRRWKVVSDCNC' A
#
# COMPACT_ATOMS: atom_id res chain seq x y z
N MET A 1 -6.02 -3.65 -3.60
CA MET A 1 -5.76 -3.62 -2.13
C MET A 1 -5.91 -2.18 -1.66
N THR A 2 -6.66 -1.94 -0.58
CA THR A 2 -7.03 -0.58 -0.16
C THR A 2 -6.11 -0.08 0.95
N TYR A 3 -5.62 1.16 0.81
CA TYR A 3 -4.77 1.86 1.78
C TYR A 3 -5.41 3.18 2.18
N ARG A 4 -5.07 3.69 3.37
CA ARG A 4 -5.36 5.07 3.79
C ARG A 4 -4.17 5.69 4.50
N ILE A 5 -4.13 7.01 4.52
CA ILE A 5 -3.08 7.80 5.18
C ILE A 5 -3.70 8.42 6.44
N VAL A 6 -2.99 8.33 7.56
CA VAL A 6 -3.39 8.89 8.86
C VAL A 6 -2.30 9.87 9.30
N HIS A 7 -2.68 11.08 9.67
CA HIS A 7 -1.74 12.06 10.23
C HIS A 7 -1.70 11.91 11.75
N ASN A 8 -0.51 11.78 12.32
CA ASN A 8 -0.28 11.81 13.75
C ASN A 8 0.11 13.23 14.17
N GLU A 9 -0.82 13.96 14.80
CA GLU A 9 -0.59 15.34 15.24
C GLU A 9 0.49 15.48 16.32
N GLN A 10 0.76 14.42 17.10
CA GLN A 10 1.79 14.45 18.15
C GLN A 10 3.21 14.42 17.57
N THR A 11 3.41 13.67 16.48
CA THR A 11 4.73 13.50 15.86
C THR A 11 4.87 14.29 14.55
N GLY A 12 3.78 14.85 14.02
CA GLY A 12 3.74 15.50 12.70
C GLY A 12 3.92 14.53 11.52
N LEU A 13 3.78 13.21 11.75
CA LEU A 13 4.06 12.20 10.73
C LEU A 13 2.79 11.64 10.12
N TYR A 14 2.83 11.40 8.82
CA TYR A 14 1.85 10.65 8.06
C TYR A 14 2.19 9.16 8.09
N ARG A 15 1.29 8.34 8.62
CA ARG A 15 1.39 6.88 8.63
C ARG A 15 0.44 6.26 7.62
N VAL A 16 0.73 5.04 7.21
CA VAL A 16 -0.10 4.30 6.25
C VAL A 16 -0.76 3.12 6.92
N GLU A 17 -2.06 2.96 6.69
CA GLU A 17 -2.82 1.78 7.07
C GLU A 17 -3.28 1.01 5.84
N LYS A 18 -3.35 -0.30 6.00
CA LYS A 18 -3.80 -1.24 4.99
C LYS A 18 -5.07 -1.94 5.44
N ARG A 19 -6.04 -2.07 4.53
CA ARG A 19 -7.25 -2.86 4.77
C ARG A 19 -6.92 -4.35 4.68
N GLY A 20 -7.02 -5.04 5.82
CA GLY A 20 -6.99 -6.50 5.95
C GLY A 20 -8.38 -7.08 6.19
N LEU A 21 -8.44 -8.38 6.49
CA LEU A 21 -9.69 -9.10 6.76
C LEU A 21 -10.40 -8.62 8.04
N LEU A 22 -9.62 -8.26 9.07
CA LEU A 22 -10.14 -7.84 10.38
C LEU A 22 -10.30 -6.32 10.53
N GLY A 23 -9.95 -5.54 9.49
CA GLY A 23 -10.05 -4.08 9.55
C GLY A 23 -8.85 -3.36 8.97
N TRP A 24 -8.57 -2.18 9.52
CA TRP A 24 -7.39 -1.37 9.18
C TRP A 24 -6.26 -1.70 10.14
N ALA A 25 -5.05 -1.83 9.61
CA ALA A 25 -3.85 -2.03 10.41
C ALA A 25 -2.71 -1.17 9.83
N PHE A 26 -1.87 -0.62 10.72
CA PHE A 26 -0.68 0.12 10.31
C PHE A 26 0.30 -0.78 9.57
N VAL A 27 0.92 -0.24 8.53
CA VAL A 27 1.99 -0.91 7.81
C VAL A 27 3.26 -0.81 8.65
N SER A 28 3.86 -1.94 8.98
CA SER A 28 5.17 -2.04 9.60
C SER A 28 6.30 -1.87 8.59
N ASP A 29 7.33 -1.12 8.95
CA ASP A 29 8.61 -1.11 8.26
C ASP A 29 9.50 -2.23 8.82
N PRO A 30 9.82 -3.28 8.04
CA PRO A 30 10.65 -4.38 8.51
C PRO A 30 12.11 -3.98 8.80
N LYS A 31 12.57 -2.81 8.34
CA LYS A 31 13.94 -2.34 8.58
C LYS A 31 14.11 -1.73 9.97
N THR A 32 13.10 -0.99 10.43
CA THR A 32 13.16 -0.25 11.70
C THR A 32 12.39 -0.95 12.81
N GLY A 33 11.46 -1.84 12.47
CA GLY A 33 10.56 -2.48 13.42
C GLY A 33 9.41 -1.57 13.91
N ASP A 34 9.33 -0.34 13.40
CA ASP A 34 8.24 0.61 13.67
C ASP A 34 7.25 0.64 12.48
N TYR A 35 6.23 1.48 12.57
CA TYR A 35 5.32 1.76 11.47
C TYR A 35 5.95 2.69 10.45
N VAL A 36 5.57 2.48 9.18
CA VAL A 36 5.96 3.36 8.09
C VAL A 36 5.41 4.78 8.38
N GLY A 37 6.33 5.75 8.44
CA GLY A 37 6.03 7.17 8.65
C GLY A 37 6.66 8.05 7.57
N PHE A 38 5.98 9.14 7.24
CA PHE A 38 6.41 10.13 6.25
C PHE A 38 6.19 11.54 6.82
N GLU A 39 7.09 12.47 6.52
CA GLU A 39 6.91 13.88 6.90
C GLU A 39 5.90 14.61 6.00
N ASP A 40 5.58 14.02 4.85
CA ASP A 40 4.74 14.62 3.83
C ASP A 40 3.76 13.60 3.23
N ILE A 41 2.54 14.07 2.97
CA ILE A 41 1.45 13.29 2.41
C ILE A 41 1.77 12.81 0.98
N GLU A 42 2.53 13.56 0.18
CA GLU A 42 2.88 13.14 -1.18
C GLU A 42 3.85 11.97 -1.19
N HIS A 43 4.79 11.94 -0.24
CA HIS A 43 5.67 10.79 -0.03
C HIS A 43 4.89 9.54 0.39
N ALA A 44 3.89 9.69 1.29
CA ALA A 44 3.00 8.60 1.66
C ALA A 44 2.20 8.07 0.45
N ARG A 45 1.68 8.96 -0.40
CA ARG A 45 0.97 8.60 -1.64
C ARG A 45 1.89 7.88 -2.63
N ALA A 46 3.11 8.37 -2.82
CA ALA A 46 4.11 7.74 -3.70
C ALA A 46 4.46 6.32 -3.23
N TRP A 47 4.63 6.15 -1.92
CA TRP A 47 4.87 4.85 -1.31
C TRP A 47 3.71 3.89 -1.59
N ILE A 48 2.45 4.31 -1.38
CA ILE A 48 1.27 3.47 -1.66
C ILE A 48 1.25 3.04 -3.13
N ARG A 49 1.52 3.96 -4.08
CA ARG A 49 1.59 3.64 -5.51
C ARG A 49 2.67 2.60 -5.82
N SER A 50 3.81 2.65 -5.13
CA SER A 50 4.87 1.65 -5.29
C SER A 50 4.45 0.29 -4.72
N ALA A 51 3.77 0.28 -3.58
CA ALA A 51 3.32 -0.93 -2.90
C ALA A 51 2.19 -1.65 -3.65
N THR A 52 1.33 -0.91 -4.37
CA THR A 52 0.31 -1.50 -5.25
C THR A 52 0.90 -2.04 -6.53
N LYS A 53 1.83 -1.31 -7.18
CA LYS A 53 2.51 -1.76 -8.41
C LYS A 53 3.27 -3.07 -8.24
N ARG A 54 3.91 -3.28 -7.08
CA ARG A 54 4.59 -4.56 -6.77
C ARG A 54 3.63 -5.76 -6.77
N LYS A 55 2.32 -5.54 -6.53
CA LYS A 55 1.32 -6.61 -6.51
C LYS A 55 0.77 -6.98 -7.88
N ASP A 56 0.78 -6.05 -8.84
CA ASP A 56 0.36 -6.33 -10.23
C ASP A 56 1.46 -7.04 -11.03
N GLY A 57 2.70 -7.08 -10.51
CA GLY A 57 3.83 -7.77 -11.12
C GLY A 57 3.86 -9.29 -10.93
N ASP A 58 3.17 -9.82 -9.92
CA ASP A 58 3.30 -11.24 -9.53
C ASP A 58 2.04 -12.08 -9.81
N SER A 59 1.01 -11.48 -10.40
CA SER A 59 -0.23 -12.19 -10.81
C SER A 59 -0.27 -12.49 -12.32
N ARG A 60 0.87 -12.61 -13.00
CA ARG A 60 0.92 -13.03 -14.42
C ARG A 60 1.02 -14.54 -14.62
N ARG A 61 0.57 -15.36 -13.66
CA ARG A 61 0.62 -16.82 -13.86
C ARG A 61 -0.41 -17.33 -14.88
N TRP A 62 -1.43 -16.53 -15.20
CA TRP A 62 -2.40 -16.86 -16.25
C TRP A 62 -2.74 -15.61 -17.05
N LYS A 63 -2.41 -15.64 -18.34
CA LYS A 63 -2.86 -14.69 -19.35
C LYS A 63 -3.86 -15.46 -20.21
N VAL A 64 -5.10 -15.01 -20.31
CA VAL A 64 -6.04 -15.56 -21.29
C VAL A 64 -5.48 -15.19 -22.67
N VAL A 65 -5.06 -16.19 -23.42
CA VAL A 65 -4.63 -16.06 -24.81
C VAL A 65 -5.81 -16.55 -25.64
N SER A 66 -6.59 -15.60 -26.15
CA SER A 66 -7.83 -15.80 -26.92
C SER A 66 -9.08 -16.12 -26.10
N ASP A 67 -10.07 -15.22 -26.18
CA ASP A 67 -11.42 -15.63 -26.57
C ASP A 67 -11.87 -14.67 -27.67
N CYS A 68 -11.70 -15.12 -28.91
CA CYS A 68 -12.52 -14.63 -30.02
C CYS A 68 -13.99 -14.94 -29.71
N ASN A 69 -14.84 -13.92 -29.78
CA ASN A 69 -16.10 -13.88 -30.55
C ASN A 69 -17.03 -12.82 -29.98
N CYS A 70 -17.04 -11.64 -30.62
CA CYS A 70 -18.20 -10.97 -31.21
C CYS A 70 -17.65 -9.93 -32.20
#